data_AF-A0A427KZN1-F1
#
_entry.id   AF-A0A427KZN1-F1
#
_cell.length_a   1.000
_cell.length_b   1.000
_cell.length_c   1.000
_cell.angle_alpha   90.00
_cell.angle_beta   90.00
_cell.angle_gamma   90.00
#
_symmetry.space_group_name_H-M   'P 1'
#
loop_
_entity.id
_entity.type
_entity.pdbx_description
1 polymer ?
#
loop_
_entity_poly.entity_id
_entity_poly.type
_entity_poly.pdbx_seq_one_letter_code
_entity_poly.pdbx_strand_id
1 'polypeptide(L)'
;MIDRRRTPLHRALHRPTLIAGGERELVLMTGLVAFGLVASAMNWVAAVVGFLLYGANLYLLRLMAKADPEMSKVYLRQLKYSGYYAPRSRHWRQE
;
A
#
# COMPACT_ATOMS: atom_id res chain seq x y z
N MET A 1 -30.48 2.97 -33.65
CA MET A 1 -29.35 2.07 -33.32
C MET A 1 -28.20 2.94 -32.88
N ILE A 2 -27.87 3.00 -31.58
CA ILE A 2 -26.80 3.88 -31.08
C ILE A 2 -25.46 3.21 -31.35
N ASP A 3 -24.64 3.81 -32.22
CA ASP A 3 -23.29 3.35 -32.50
C ASP A 3 -22.40 3.58 -31.25
N ARG A 4 -21.91 2.48 -30.66
CA ARG A 4 -21.06 2.53 -29.46
C ARG A 4 -19.63 2.85 -29.88
N ARG A 5 -19.16 4.07 -29.63
CA ARG A 5 -17.73 4.40 -29.73
C ARG A 5 -16.92 3.49 -28.81
N ARG A 6 -15.97 2.75 -29.35
CA ARG A 6 -15.03 1.93 -28.58
C ARG A 6 -13.73 2.72 -28.39
N THR A 7 -13.46 3.17 -27.18
CA THR A 7 -12.15 3.74 -26.81
C THR A 7 -11.23 2.64 -26.30
N PRO A 8 -9.98 2.52 -26.79
CA PRO A 8 -9.04 1.52 -26.30
C PRO A 8 -8.60 1.87 -24.87
N LEU A 9 -9.03 1.07 -23.90
CA LEU A 9 -8.57 1.17 -22.52
C LEU A 9 -7.22 0.44 -22.37
N HIS A 10 -6.18 1.21 -22.09
CA HIS A 10 -4.83 0.67 -21.97
C HIS A 10 -4.65 -0.03 -20.63
N ARG A 11 -4.02 -1.20 -20.64
CA ARG A 11 -3.79 -2.02 -19.44
C ARG A 11 -2.94 -1.31 -18.37
N ALA A 12 -2.11 -0.34 -18.79
CA ALA A 12 -1.32 0.52 -17.89
C ALA A 12 -2.18 1.35 -16.93
N LEU A 13 -3.45 1.61 -17.25
CA LEU A 13 -4.32 2.47 -16.46
C LEU A 13 -4.83 1.79 -15.16
N HIS A 14 -4.89 0.46 -15.12
CA HIS A 14 -5.45 -0.27 -13.97
C HIS A 14 -4.44 -1.16 -13.23
N ARG A 15 -3.23 -1.35 -13.77
CA ARG A 15 -2.24 -2.23 -13.12
C ARG A 15 -1.68 -1.56 -11.87
N PRO A 16 -1.66 -2.24 -10.71
CA PRO A 16 -1.03 -1.73 -9.52
C PRO A 16 0.47 -1.55 -9.76
N THR A 17 1.01 -0.41 -9.33
CA THR A 17 2.43 -0.07 -9.46
C THR A 17 3.22 -0.63 -8.28
N LEU A 18 3.67 -1.88 -8.44
CA LEU A 18 4.54 -2.56 -7.47
C LEU A 18 6.01 -2.23 -7.70
N ILE A 19 6.78 -2.05 -6.63
CA ILE A 19 8.25 -1.92 -6.67
C ILE A 19 8.87 -3.08 -5.88
N ALA A 20 9.89 -3.74 -6.43
CA ALA A 20 10.57 -4.88 -5.82
C ALA A 20 9.64 -6.03 -5.38
N GLY A 21 8.44 -6.11 -5.97
CA GLY A 21 7.40 -7.07 -5.62
C GLY A 21 6.54 -6.69 -4.41
N GLY A 22 6.68 -5.48 -3.87
CA GLY A 22 5.84 -4.89 -2.82
C GLY A 22 5.16 -3.60 -3.26
N GLU A 23 4.27 -3.06 -2.43
CA GLU A 23 3.66 -1.75 -2.67
C GLU A 23 4.73 -0.64 -2.71
N ARG A 24 4.72 0.17 -3.77
CA ARG A 24 5.71 1.24 -3.99
C ARG A 24 5.90 2.15 -2.77
N GLU A 25 4.80 2.63 -2.20
CA GLU A 25 4.84 3.62 -1.12
C GLU A 25 5.47 3.04 0.14
N LEU A 26 5.10 1.82 0.52
CA LEU A 26 5.66 1.12 1.68
C LEU A 26 7.15 0.77 1.48
N VAL A 27 7.54 0.30 0.29
CA VAL A 27 8.94 -0.03 -0.01
C VAL A 27 9.82 1.21 0.10
N LEU A 28 9.38 2.34 -0.45
CA LEU A 28 10.16 3.59 -0.41
C LEU A 28 10.25 4.14 1.02
N MET A 29 9.16 4.10 1.79
CA MET A 29 9.17 4.59 3.17
C MET A 29 10.07 3.73 4.07
N THR A 30 9.96 2.40 3.97
CA THR A 30 10.82 1.50 4.76
C THR A 30 12.30 1.62 4.36
N GLY A 31 12.59 1.80 3.06
CA GLY A 31 13.95 2.06 2.59
C GLY A 31 14.52 3.38 3.09
N LEU A 32 13.73 4.45 3.08
CA LEU A 32 14.13 5.75 3.60
C LEU A 32 14.45 5.68 5.11
N VAL A 33 13.58 5.03 5.89
CA VAL A 33 13.77 4.87 7.33
C VAL A 33 14.99 4.00 7.63
N ALA A 34 15.17 2.88 6.94
CA ALA A 34 16.32 2.01 7.10
C ALA A 34 17.63 2.73 6.77
N PHE A 35 17.65 3.50 5.67
CA PHE A 35 18.79 4.32 5.30
C PHE A 35 19.09 5.40 6.35
N GLY A 36 18.05 6.08 6.85
CA GLY A 36 18.18 7.08 7.92
C GLY A 36 18.74 6.50 9.21
N LEU A 37 18.32 5.29 9.60
CA LEU A 37 18.84 4.59 10.78
C LEU A 37 20.33 4.25 10.64
N VAL A 38 20.74 3.73 9.48
CA VAL A 38 22.15 3.40 9.22
C VAL A 38 23.00 4.67 9.21
N ALA A 39 22.52 5.72 8.54
CA ALA A 39 23.20 7.01 8.46
C ALA A 39 23.33 7.68 9.83
N SER A 40 22.32 7.57 10.71
CA SER A 40 22.35 8.16 12.05
C SER A 40 23.34 7.47 12.99
N ALA A 41 23.52 6.16 12.87
CA ALA A 41 24.36 5.40 13.79
C ALA A 41 25.84 5.36 13.37
N MET A 42 26.16 5.53 12.08
CA MET A 42 27.52 5.53 11.50
C MET A 42 28.42 4.37 11.96
N ASN A 43 27.82 3.26 12.39
CA ASN A 43 28.52 2.10 12.96
C ASN A 43 28.36 0.89 12.03
N TRP A 44 29.41 0.07 11.91
CA TRP A 44 29.37 -1.17 11.13
C TRP A 44 28.26 -2.13 11.59
N VAL A 45 28.05 -2.23 12.90
CA VAL A 45 26.96 -3.05 13.47
C VAL A 45 25.60 -2.52 13.03
N ALA A 46 25.41 -1.20 13.04
CA ALA A 46 24.16 -0.58 12.61
C ALA A 46 23.91 -0.77 11.10
N ALA A 47 24.95 -0.78 10.28
CA ALA A 47 24.83 -1.08 8.85
C ALA A 47 24.33 -2.51 8.61
N VAL A 48 24.87 -3.50 9.32
CA VAL A 48 24.44 -4.90 9.22
C VAL A 48 22.99 -5.06 9.70
N VAL A 49 22.67 -4.50 10.86
CA VAL A 49 21.31 -4.55 11.43
C VAL A 49 20.31 -3.85 10.51
N GLY A 50 20.64 -2.68 9.98
CA GLY A 50 19.79 -1.93 9.05
C GLY A 50 19.55 -2.70 7.75
N PHE A 51 20.56 -3.36 7.20
CA PHE A 51 20.41 -4.20 6.02
C PHE A 51 19.52 -5.42 6.28
N LEU A 52 19.70 -6.11 7.40
CA LEU A 52 18.86 -7.24 7.79
C LEU A 52 17.40 -6.82 8.02
N LEU A 53 17.17 -5.70 8.71
CA LEU A 53 15.84 -5.14 8.93
C LEU A 53 15.17 -4.77 7.61
N TYR A 54 15.89 -4.11 6.71
CA TYR A 54 15.37 -3.76 5.40
C TYR A 54 15.05 -4.99 4.55
N GLY A 55 15.92 -5.99 4.55
CA GLY A 55 15.68 -7.27 3.87
C GLY A 55 14.45 -8.01 4.41
N ALA A 56 14.28 -8.06 5.73
CA ALA A 56 13.11 -8.65 6.38
C ALA A 56 11.81 -7.89 6.02
N ASN A 57 11.85 -6.55 6.04
CA ASN A 57 10.73 -5.73 5.58
C ASN A 57 10.39 -6.00 4.11
N LEU A 58 11.38 -6.03 3.21
CA LEU A 58 11.12 -6.35 1.81
C LEU A 58 10.48 -7.72 1.63
N TYR A 59 10.89 -8.73 2.39
CA TYR A 59 10.27 -10.05 2.37
C TYR A 59 8.80 -10.01 2.79
N LEU A 60 8.49 -9.33 3.90
CA LEU A 60 7.12 -9.15 4.40
C LEU A 60 6.25 -8.39 3.38
N LEU A 61 6.77 -7.30 2.81
CA LEU A 61 6.06 -6.53 1.79
C LEU A 61 5.79 -7.34 0.53
N ARG A 62 6.70 -8.27 0.17
CA ARG A 62 6.50 -9.20 -0.96
C ARG A 62 5.40 -10.21 -0.69
N LEU A 63 5.32 -10.71 0.55
CA LEU A 63 4.24 -11.61 0.97
C LEU A 63 2.89 -10.88 0.95
N MET A 64 2.86 -9.65 1.46
CA MET A 64 1.69 -8.77 1.47
C MET A 64 1.16 -8.51 0.06
N ALA A 65 2.04 -8.09 -0.86
CA ALA A 65 1.68 -7.83 -2.25
C ALA A 65 1.23 -9.08 -3.02
N LYS A 66 1.64 -10.28 -2.59
CA LYS A 66 1.12 -11.54 -3.15
C LYS A 66 -0.32 -11.80 -2.75
N ALA A 67 -0.73 -11.36 -1.55
CA ALA A 67 -2.10 -11.48 -1.07
C ALA A 67 -3.01 -10.40 -1.67
N ASP A 68 -2.61 -9.13 -1.56
CA ASP A 68 -3.31 -8.00 -2.16
C ASP A 68 -2.30 -6.88 -2.52
N PRO A 69 -2.23 -6.44 -3.79
CA PRO A 69 -1.33 -5.36 -4.23
C PRO A 69 -1.64 -3.98 -3.65
N GLU A 70 -2.82 -3.76 -3.06
CA GLU A 70 -3.31 -2.45 -2.58
C GLU A 70 -3.81 -2.52 -1.13
N MET A 71 -3.27 -3.46 -0.36
CA MET A 71 -3.66 -3.74 1.02
C MET A 71 -3.49 -2.53 1.95
N SER A 72 -2.45 -1.70 1.78
CA SER A 72 -2.27 -0.52 2.67
C SER A 72 -3.42 0.48 2.58
N LYS A 73 -3.90 0.75 1.35
CA LYS A 73 -4.98 1.70 1.11
C LYS A 73 -6.32 1.15 1.61
N VAL A 74 -6.54 -0.16 1.42
CA VAL A 74 -7.74 -0.84 1.96
C VAL A 74 -7.71 -0.82 3.48
N TYR A 75 -6.58 -1.11 4.11
CA TYR A 75 -6.41 -1.09 5.55
C TYR A 75 -6.65 0.29 6.17
N LEU A 76 -6.08 1.35 5.58
CA LEU A 76 -6.33 2.72 6.01
C LEU A 76 -7.81 3.13 5.84
N ARG A 77 -8.48 2.62 4.81
CA ARG A 77 -9.92 2.83 4.64
C ARG A 77 -10.73 2.06 5.67
N GLN A 78 -10.34 0.82 5.95
CA GLN A 78 -10.96 -0.02 6.98
C GLN A 78 -10.94 0.66 8.34
N LEU A 79 -9.80 1.24 8.74
CA LEU A 79 -9.65 1.97 9.99
C LEU A 79 -10.55 3.21 10.09
N LYS A 80 -10.91 3.82 8.95
CA LYS A 80 -11.80 5.00 8.90
C LYS A 80 -13.27 4.61 8.99
N TYR A 81 -13.65 3.36 8.74
CA TYR A 81 -15.04 2.96 8.85
C TYR A 81 -15.47 2.91 10.32
N SER A 82 -16.62 3.52 10.61
CA SER A 82 -17.28 3.35 11.90
C SER A 82 -17.59 1.87 12.12
N GLY A 83 -17.27 1.35 13.31
CA GLY A 83 -17.53 -0.04 13.68
C GLY A 83 -19.01 -0.43 13.63
N TYR A 84 -19.91 0.56 13.61
CA TYR A 84 -21.33 0.35 13.39
C TYR A 84 -21.83 1.25 12.27
N TYR A 85 -22.16 0.64 11.13
CA TYR A 85 -22.92 1.27 10.07
C TYR A 85 -24.40 0.95 10.28
N ALA A 86 -25.14 1.88 10.89
CA ALA A 86 -26.58 1.71 11.05
C ALA A 86 -27.21 1.52 9.66
N PRO A 87 -28.09 0.53 9.45
CA PRO A 87 -28.79 0.32 8.19
C PRO A 87 -29.83 1.43 7.97
N ARG A 88 -29.37 2.64 7.66
CA ARG A 88 -30.22 3.78 7.33
C ARG A 88 -30.49 3.75 5.83
N SER A 89 -31.59 3.09 5.45
CA SER A 89 -32.00 2.94 4.05
C SER A 89 -32.73 4.17 3.47
N ARG A 90 -32.98 5.23 4.25
CA ARG A 90 -33.75 6.41 3.81
C ARG A 90 -33.03 7.72 4.10
N HIS A 91 -33.01 8.60 3.11
CA HIS A 91 -32.39 9.93 3.18
C HIS A 91 -33.33 11.05 3.66
N TRP A 92 -34.61 10.77 3.90
CA TRP A 92 -35.60 11.79 4.31
C TRP A 92 -36.17 11.61 5.73
N ARG A 93 -35.55 10.81 6.59
CA ARG A 93 -36.01 10.73 7.98
C ARG A 93 -35.35 11.86 8.78
N GLN A 94 -36.08 12.95 8.97
CA GLN A 94 -35.79 13.97 9.99
C GLN A 94 -36.24 13.40 11.34
N GLU A 95 -35.40 13.63 12.36
CA GLU A 95 -35.72 13.32 13.77
C GLU A 95 -36.82 14.26 14.30
#